data_AF-A0A9E5RXD0-F1
#
_entry.id   AF-A0A9E5RXD0-F1
#
_cell.length_a   1.000
_cell.length_b   1.000
_cell.length_c   1.000
_cell.angle_alpha   90.00
_cell.angle_beta   90.00
_cell.angle_gamma   90.00
#
_symmetry.space_group_name_H-M   'P 1'
#
loop_
_entity.id
_entity.type
_entity.pdbx_description
1 polymer ?
#
loop_
_entity_poly.entity_id
_entity_poly.type
_entity_poly.pdbx_seq_one_letter_code
_entity_poly.pdbx_strand_id
1 'polypeptide(L)'
;MKKSMRDLSWFLRYVTYAIVAGDSSILTVNVKGLRGIIPEDVTIATVVAMQTMKWKALTYFKADAEAAAIIKQHFDQMIADYQVAKPTVLLRQGVSNDQQGLQLPPSYSSAAAHRPKLVMKLNLSATEKQDAIKAAYRQVFERDVTHAYGVSLADLESQVKGGTISMKEFIRHLGKSRLYRKEFYEPFVISRVIELAFRHFLGRGVSSLEEFQEYFAIISKAGLAALIDVLVDSQEYADYFGEETVPYLRGLGLEAQECRNWGAQIDLFKYSAPVRKVPQFLTLFGDYQKPLPDQHPYGAGNDPLEIQFGAIFPLENKAHTARPAIFDEDSRRILINCGAGLEKGVSHSSGLGKAPGSLGTRVLRFNRSTVTNSSTLNGRTPKPGQSTNVNFSSSSVEAVIRGAYRQVFGRDVYDGQRQTAAEIKLKSGETTVREFIRQVAKSRPFRSQYWESLYITKAIEYIHRRLLGRPTYGRREMSHYYDLCARKGFYALVDDILDCPEYLETFGEDTVPYERYITPRGYALRGLRGELTLPKVASEDHHNNGFHASYKGMDYTGVIGVVPHFHRALKHGMPQSAISIKLEEVKQLRAEMTQQASEQTLVDVEESSESSLPQPEAVQPVEVAPQ
;
A
#
# COMPACT_ATOMS: atom_id res chain seq x y z
N MET A 1 -0.21 -6.42 -49.67
CA MET A 1 -0.39 -5.03 -50.15
C MET A 1 -0.88 -4.04 -49.09
N LYS A 2 -1.95 -4.30 -48.33
CA LYS A 2 -2.47 -3.32 -47.32
C LYS A 2 -1.41 -2.87 -46.31
N LYS A 3 -0.59 -3.80 -45.77
CA LYS A 3 0.52 -3.48 -44.86
C LYS A 3 1.57 -2.60 -45.54
N SER A 4 2.02 -2.97 -46.73
CA SER A 4 3.00 -2.17 -47.51
C SER A 4 2.52 -0.73 -47.78
N MET A 5 1.27 -0.53 -48.19
CA MET A 5 0.71 0.83 -48.39
C MET A 5 0.59 1.63 -47.09
N ARG A 6 0.25 0.96 -45.99
CA ARG A 6 0.26 1.55 -44.65
C ARG A 6 1.67 1.96 -44.25
N ASP A 7 2.67 1.11 -44.48
CA ASP A 7 4.05 1.37 -44.06
C ASP A 7 4.67 2.52 -44.87
N LEU A 8 4.40 2.60 -46.18
CA LEU A 8 4.80 3.75 -47.02
C LEU A 8 4.16 5.06 -46.56
N SER A 9 2.85 5.05 -46.26
CA SER A 9 2.19 6.25 -45.72
C SER A 9 2.70 6.61 -44.31
N TRP A 10 3.04 5.62 -43.50
CA TRP A 10 3.65 5.81 -42.18
C TRP A 10 5.03 6.48 -42.28
N PHE A 11 5.90 6.04 -43.19
CA PHE A 11 7.21 6.68 -43.42
C PHE A 11 7.06 8.16 -43.78
N LEU A 12 6.17 8.48 -44.73
CA LEU A 12 5.93 9.86 -45.13
C LEU A 12 5.42 10.71 -43.96
N ARG A 13 4.48 10.17 -43.17
CA ARG A 13 3.92 10.84 -41.99
C ARG A 13 4.96 11.09 -40.90
N TYR A 14 5.90 10.18 -40.69
CA TYR A 14 6.92 10.35 -39.66
C TYR A 14 8.02 11.31 -40.12
N VAL A 15 8.31 11.36 -41.42
CA VAL A 15 9.19 12.40 -41.98
C VAL A 15 8.58 13.78 -41.78
N THR A 16 7.28 13.96 -42.03
CA THR A 16 6.64 15.26 -41.78
C THR A 16 6.62 15.62 -40.29
N TYR A 17 6.38 14.65 -39.40
CA TYR A 17 6.49 14.89 -37.95
C TYR A 17 7.90 15.29 -37.52
N ALA A 18 8.94 14.64 -38.04
CA ALA A 18 10.33 14.97 -37.75
C ALA A 18 10.70 16.40 -38.21
N ILE A 19 10.26 16.78 -39.42
CA ILE A 19 10.48 18.14 -39.96
C ILE A 19 9.80 19.18 -39.08
N VAL A 20 8.54 18.96 -38.69
CA VAL A 20 7.79 19.90 -37.84
C VAL A 20 8.38 19.99 -36.44
N ALA A 21 8.87 18.88 -35.88
CA ALA A 21 9.50 18.84 -34.57
C ALA A 21 10.93 19.44 -34.57
N GLY A 22 11.59 19.52 -35.74
CA GLY A 22 12.98 19.97 -35.87
C GLY A 22 14.02 18.95 -35.38
N ASP A 23 13.61 17.70 -35.13
CA ASP A 23 14.48 16.62 -34.65
C ASP A 23 14.18 15.31 -35.42
N SER A 24 15.23 14.57 -35.73
CA SER A 24 15.18 13.28 -36.43
C SER A 24 15.04 12.07 -35.50
N SER A 25 15.07 12.26 -34.19
CA SER A 25 14.98 11.18 -33.19
C SER A 25 13.79 10.22 -33.40
N ILE A 26 12.62 10.74 -33.77
CA ILE A 26 11.42 9.92 -34.07
C ILE A 26 11.65 8.96 -35.25
N LEU A 27 12.43 9.36 -36.25
CA LEU A 27 12.78 8.50 -37.38
C LEU A 27 13.79 7.46 -36.91
N THR A 28 14.88 7.89 -36.29
CA THR A 28 15.96 7.01 -35.86
C THR A 28 15.47 5.90 -34.93
N VAL A 29 14.67 6.23 -33.92
CA VAL A 29 14.17 5.24 -32.95
C VAL A 29 13.26 4.19 -33.59
N ASN A 30 12.38 4.60 -34.50
CA ASN A 30 11.33 3.72 -35.03
C ASN A 30 11.74 2.98 -36.30
N VAL A 31 12.73 3.50 -37.03
CA VAL A 31 13.18 2.93 -38.31
C VAL A 31 14.40 2.03 -38.13
N LYS A 32 15.29 2.37 -37.19
CA LYS A 32 16.49 1.59 -36.89
C LYS A 32 16.12 0.21 -36.33
N GLY A 33 16.65 -0.83 -36.96
CA GLY A 33 16.38 -2.22 -36.56
C GLY A 33 15.06 -2.81 -37.07
N LEU A 34 14.33 -2.13 -37.97
CA LEU A 34 13.27 -2.76 -38.78
C LEU A 34 13.85 -3.78 -39.76
N ARG A 35 15.08 -3.55 -40.24
CA ARG A 35 15.84 -4.52 -41.01
C ARG A 35 16.15 -5.74 -40.14
N GLY A 36 15.66 -6.91 -40.56
CA GLY A 36 15.70 -8.16 -39.80
C GLY A 36 14.37 -8.53 -39.12
N ILE A 37 13.43 -7.60 -38.99
CA ILE A 37 12.02 -7.90 -38.66
C ILE A 37 11.23 -8.13 -39.95
N ILE A 38 11.54 -7.35 -40.99
CA ILE A 38 10.98 -7.48 -42.33
C ILE A 38 11.85 -8.46 -43.14
N PRO A 39 11.26 -9.35 -43.98
CA PRO A 39 12.02 -10.22 -44.88
C PRO A 39 13.00 -9.45 -45.78
N GLU A 40 14.15 -10.04 -46.13
CA GLU A 40 15.21 -9.35 -46.88
C GLU A 40 14.72 -8.88 -48.27
N ASP A 41 13.89 -9.68 -48.95
CA ASP A 41 13.30 -9.33 -50.26
C ASP A 41 12.48 -8.03 -50.21
N VAL A 42 11.71 -7.86 -49.14
CA VAL A 42 10.87 -6.66 -48.92
C VAL A 42 11.73 -5.48 -48.46
N THR A 43 12.83 -5.74 -47.76
CA THR A 43 13.76 -4.71 -47.28
C THR A 43 14.37 -3.94 -48.45
N ILE A 44 14.84 -4.65 -49.48
CA ILE A 44 15.42 -4.03 -50.69
C ILE A 44 14.35 -3.19 -51.41
N ALA A 45 13.15 -3.75 -51.60
CA ALA A 45 12.02 -3.03 -52.21
C ALA A 45 11.63 -1.77 -51.43
N THR A 46 11.70 -1.82 -50.09
CA THR A 46 11.36 -0.69 -49.21
C THR A 46 12.39 0.43 -49.34
N VAL A 47 13.69 0.10 -49.45
CA VAL A 47 14.74 1.11 -49.69
C VAL A 47 14.50 1.84 -51.01
N VAL A 48 14.21 1.12 -52.09
CA VAL A 48 13.90 1.71 -53.40
C VAL A 48 12.64 2.58 -53.33
N ALA A 49 11.61 2.13 -52.62
CA ALA A 49 10.39 2.91 -52.42
C ALA A 49 10.66 4.22 -51.65
N MET A 50 11.45 4.17 -50.58
CA MET A 50 11.84 5.37 -49.82
C MET A 50 12.68 6.35 -50.66
N GLN A 51 13.62 5.85 -51.48
CA GLN A 51 14.38 6.69 -52.42
C GLN A 51 13.47 7.34 -53.47
N THR A 52 12.47 6.60 -53.97
CA THR A 52 11.47 7.12 -54.91
C THR A 52 10.62 8.21 -54.26
N MET A 53 10.17 7.99 -53.01
CA MET A 53 9.44 8.98 -52.23
C MET A 53 10.27 10.25 -51.99
N LYS A 54 11.55 10.10 -51.63
CA LYS A 54 12.49 11.21 -51.49
C LYS A 54 12.60 12.01 -52.79
N TRP A 55 12.84 11.34 -53.91
CA TRP A 55 12.96 12.00 -55.21
C TRP A 55 11.69 12.77 -55.57
N LYS A 56 10.51 12.14 -55.43
CA LYS A 56 9.22 12.81 -55.67
C LYS A 56 8.98 13.99 -54.73
N ALA A 57 9.26 13.85 -53.45
CA ALA A 57 9.14 14.94 -52.48
C ALA A 57 9.98 16.15 -52.92
N LEU A 58 11.24 15.95 -53.30
CA LEU A 58 12.13 17.03 -53.77
C LEU A 58 11.64 17.70 -55.06
N THR A 59 10.89 17.00 -55.93
CA THR A 59 10.34 17.63 -57.14
C THR A 59 9.28 18.70 -56.86
N TYR A 60 8.59 18.64 -55.72
CA TYR A 60 7.58 19.64 -55.33
C TYR A 60 8.19 20.94 -54.82
N PHE A 61 9.43 20.91 -54.29
CA PHE A 61 10.08 22.05 -53.62
C PHE A 61 11.23 22.65 -54.43
N LYS A 62 11.17 22.63 -55.78
CA LYS A 62 12.25 23.15 -56.65
C LYS A 62 12.54 24.64 -56.50
N ALA A 63 11.55 25.43 -56.07
CA ALA A 63 11.67 26.88 -55.92
C ALA A 63 12.32 27.30 -54.58
N ASP A 64 12.33 26.41 -53.59
CA ASP A 64 12.83 26.67 -52.23
C ASP A 64 13.96 25.71 -51.89
N ALA A 65 15.19 26.21 -52.03
CA ALA A 65 16.41 25.42 -51.82
C ALA A 65 16.60 25.02 -50.35
N GLU A 66 16.15 25.84 -49.40
CA GLU A 66 16.30 25.57 -47.97
C GLU A 66 15.34 24.45 -47.53
N ALA A 67 14.07 24.54 -47.92
CA ALA A 67 13.09 23.49 -47.66
C ALA A 67 13.51 22.16 -48.30
N ALA A 68 14.01 22.20 -49.54
CA ALA A 68 14.52 21.01 -50.22
C ALA A 68 15.71 20.37 -49.48
N ALA A 69 16.61 21.18 -48.89
CA ALA A 69 17.75 20.68 -48.11
C ALA A 69 17.30 19.95 -46.83
N ILE A 70 16.35 20.54 -46.08
CA ILE A 70 15.80 19.94 -44.85
C ILE A 70 15.12 18.60 -45.16
N ILE A 71 14.25 18.57 -46.16
CA ILE A 71 13.56 17.35 -46.60
C ILE A 71 14.58 16.28 -46.99
N LYS A 72 15.59 16.65 -47.79
CA LYS A 72 16.65 15.74 -48.21
C LYS A 72 17.36 15.13 -47.00
N GLN A 73 17.74 15.93 -46.01
CA GLN A 73 18.43 15.49 -44.80
C GLN A 73 17.60 14.46 -44.03
N HIS A 74 16.31 14.71 -43.79
CA HIS A 74 15.46 13.77 -43.03
C HIS A 74 15.23 12.45 -43.79
N PHE A 75 15.03 12.49 -45.11
CA PHE A 75 14.93 11.27 -45.92
C PHE A 75 16.24 10.48 -45.95
N ASP A 76 17.38 11.17 -46.06
CA ASP A 76 18.71 10.52 -46.03
C ASP A 76 18.97 9.85 -44.69
N GLN A 77 18.65 10.52 -43.57
CA GLN A 77 18.75 9.95 -42.23
C GLN A 77 17.85 8.71 -42.07
N MET A 78 16.59 8.78 -42.51
CA MET A 78 15.66 7.66 -42.44
C MET A 78 16.15 6.44 -43.23
N ILE A 79 16.65 6.65 -44.45
CA ILE A 79 17.17 5.56 -45.29
C ILE A 79 18.43 4.96 -44.65
N ALA A 80 19.34 5.79 -44.13
CA ALA A 80 20.53 5.33 -43.44
C ALA A 80 20.18 4.49 -42.20
N ASP A 81 19.25 4.98 -41.36
CA ASP A 81 18.81 4.26 -40.16
C ASP A 81 18.11 2.94 -40.47
N TYR A 82 17.32 2.87 -41.56
CA TYR A 82 16.66 1.64 -41.99
C TYR A 82 17.65 0.56 -42.42
N GLN A 83 18.78 0.95 -43.02
CA GLN A 83 19.80 0.02 -43.47
C GLN A 83 20.57 -0.61 -42.31
N VAL A 84 20.54 0.00 -41.13
CA VAL A 84 21.19 -0.53 -39.92
C VAL A 84 20.42 -1.76 -39.43
N ALA A 85 21.14 -2.88 -39.28
CA ALA A 85 20.60 -4.11 -38.72
C ALA A 85 20.11 -3.92 -37.27
N LYS A 86 19.24 -4.82 -36.82
CA LYS A 86 18.72 -4.80 -35.45
C LYS A 86 19.86 -4.76 -34.41
N PRO A 87 19.96 -3.70 -33.59
CA PRO A 87 21.01 -3.62 -32.58
C PRO A 87 20.82 -4.66 -31.48
N THR A 88 21.91 -5.04 -30.83
CA THR A 88 21.91 -6.01 -29.74
C THR A 88 21.10 -5.52 -28.55
N VAL A 89 20.43 -6.45 -27.87
CA VAL A 89 19.63 -6.15 -26.69
C VAL A 89 20.53 -5.78 -25.52
N LEU A 90 20.17 -4.74 -24.76
CA LEU A 90 20.89 -4.36 -23.56
C LEU A 90 20.49 -5.31 -22.43
N LEU A 91 21.46 -6.07 -21.92
CA LEU A 91 21.24 -7.04 -20.84
C LEU A 91 21.59 -6.39 -19.50
N ARG A 92 20.75 -6.65 -18.50
CA ARG A 92 21.00 -6.35 -17.09
C ARG A 92 21.15 -7.68 -16.36
N GLN A 93 22.39 -8.00 -15.98
CA GLN A 93 22.69 -9.19 -15.19
C GLN A 93 22.43 -8.88 -13.71
N GLY A 94 21.82 -9.81 -12.98
CA GLY A 94 21.67 -9.73 -11.54
C GLY A 94 23.00 -10.01 -10.85
N VAL A 95 23.31 -9.29 -9.76
CA VAL A 95 24.55 -9.49 -8.99
C VAL A 95 24.40 -10.63 -7.99
N SER A 96 23.17 -10.87 -7.52
CA SER A 96 22.82 -11.98 -6.63
C SER A 96 21.76 -12.89 -7.24
N ASN A 97 21.61 -14.08 -6.68
CA ASN A 97 20.59 -15.05 -7.11
C ASN A 97 19.14 -14.52 -6.94
N ASP A 98 18.92 -13.58 -6.02
CA ASP A 98 17.60 -13.00 -5.73
C ASP A 98 17.24 -11.85 -6.69
N GLN A 99 18.23 -11.32 -7.42
CA GLN A 99 18.06 -10.30 -8.44
C GLN A 99 17.82 -10.98 -9.80
N GLN A 100 16.62 -10.79 -10.35
CA GLN A 100 16.32 -11.29 -11.69
C GLN A 100 17.11 -10.55 -12.77
N GLY A 101 17.60 -11.29 -13.75
CA GLY A 101 18.17 -10.72 -14.98
C GLY A 101 17.08 -10.16 -15.89
N LEU A 102 17.33 -9.01 -16.51
CA LEU A 102 16.38 -8.33 -17.39
C LEU A 102 17.03 -7.92 -18.71
N GLN A 103 16.20 -7.59 -19.70
CA GLN A 103 16.66 -7.15 -21.02
C GLN A 103 15.86 -5.95 -21.51
N LEU A 104 16.53 -5.00 -22.16
CA LEU A 104 15.93 -3.80 -22.72
C LEU A 104 16.25 -3.69 -24.21
N PRO A 105 15.23 -3.56 -25.09
CA PRO A 105 15.47 -3.22 -26.48
C PRO A 105 16.20 -1.87 -26.61
N PRO A 106 17.26 -1.78 -27.43
CA PRO A 106 18.06 -0.56 -27.59
C PRO A 106 17.26 0.62 -28.15
N SER A 107 16.21 0.34 -28.93
CA SER A 107 15.27 1.38 -29.41
C SER A 107 14.59 2.10 -28.24
N TYR A 108 14.20 1.38 -27.19
CA TYR A 108 13.56 1.96 -26.02
C TYR A 108 14.51 2.85 -25.21
N SER A 109 15.79 2.45 -25.12
CA SER A 109 16.81 3.27 -24.48
C SER A 109 17.16 4.52 -25.28
N SER A 110 17.21 4.39 -26.60
CA SER A 110 17.45 5.53 -27.50
C SER A 110 16.30 6.54 -27.51
N ALA A 111 15.07 6.06 -27.27
CA ALA A 111 13.88 6.90 -27.12
C ALA A 111 13.82 7.64 -25.78
N ALA A 112 14.60 7.20 -24.79
CA ALA A 112 14.59 7.79 -23.47
C ALA A 112 15.21 9.18 -23.49
N ALA A 113 14.71 10.07 -22.64
CA ALA A 113 15.31 11.39 -22.46
C ALA A 113 16.78 11.27 -22.06
N HIS A 114 17.66 11.95 -22.78
CA HIS A 114 19.10 11.90 -22.51
C HIS A 114 19.39 12.48 -21.12
N ARG A 115 19.95 11.65 -20.24
CA ARG A 115 20.41 12.05 -18.91
C ARG A 115 21.94 12.10 -18.93
N PRO A 116 22.57 13.29 -18.82
CA PRO A 116 24.01 13.38 -18.89
C PRO A 116 24.65 12.69 -17.68
N LYS A 117 25.64 11.85 -17.95
CA LYS A 117 26.46 11.22 -16.92
C LYS A 117 27.69 12.10 -16.72
N LEU A 118 27.86 12.62 -15.51
CA LEU A 118 28.97 13.50 -15.18
C LEU A 118 30.12 12.68 -14.60
N VAL A 119 31.31 12.88 -15.17
CA VAL A 119 32.52 12.14 -14.83
C VAL A 119 33.55 13.15 -14.33
N MET A 120 34.27 12.79 -13.27
CA MET A 120 35.32 13.62 -12.69
C MET A 120 36.70 13.13 -13.15
N LYS A 121 37.35 13.92 -14.00
CA LYS A 121 38.72 13.68 -14.48
C LYS A 121 39.64 14.85 -14.12
N LEU A 122 40.94 14.57 -14.03
CA LEU A 122 41.96 15.56 -13.65
C LEU A 122 42.04 16.73 -14.62
N ASN A 123 41.89 16.46 -15.92
CA ASN A 123 42.11 17.42 -17.02
C ASN A 123 40.86 18.24 -17.39
N LEU A 124 39.80 18.18 -16.58
CA LEU A 124 38.57 18.95 -16.83
C LEU A 124 38.74 20.43 -16.46
N SER A 125 37.97 21.28 -17.13
CA SER A 125 37.87 22.70 -16.78
C SER A 125 37.30 22.89 -15.37
N ALA A 126 37.61 24.03 -14.74
CA ALA A 126 37.10 24.33 -13.39
C ALA A 126 35.56 24.33 -13.33
N THR A 127 34.89 24.73 -14.42
CA THR A 127 33.43 24.73 -14.54
C THR A 127 32.87 23.32 -14.58
N GLU A 128 33.42 22.43 -15.42
CA GLU A 128 32.98 21.03 -15.51
C GLU A 128 33.19 20.28 -14.18
N LYS A 129 34.33 20.51 -13.52
CA LYS A 129 34.60 19.98 -12.18
C LYS A 129 33.56 20.46 -11.17
N GLN A 130 33.18 21.74 -11.22
CA GLN A 130 32.16 22.29 -10.33
C GLN A 130 30.78 21.70 -10.62
N ASP A 131 30.43 21.48 -11.88
CA ASP A 131 29.14 20.89 -12.27
C ASP A 131 29.02 19.43 -11.84
N ALA A 132 30.11 18.65 -11.92
CA ALA A 132 30.18 17.29 -11.37
C ALA A 132 29.94 17.29 -9.85
N ILE A 133 30.57 18.21 -9.11
CA ILE A 133 30.38 18.35 -7.66
C ILE A 133 28.95 18.75 -7.32
N LYS A 134 28.36 19.73 -8.03
CA LYS A 134 26.95 20.11 -7.86
C LYS A 134 26.01 18.96 -8.17
N ALA A 135 26.34 18.09 -9.14
CA ALA A 135 25.58 16.90 -9.41
C ALA A 135 25.68 15.86 -8.28
N ALA A 136 26.87 15.66 -7.71
CA ALA A 136 27.05 14.79 -6.55
C ALA A 136 26.20 15.25 -5.35
N TYR A 137 26.14 16.57 -5.08
CA TYR A 137 25.26 17.11 -4.05
C TYR A 137 23.78 16.86 -4.36
N ARG A 138 23.33 17.14 -5.60
CA ARG A 138 21.94 16.89 -6.02
C ARG A 138 21.56 15.41 -5.92
N GLN A 139 22.51 14.50 -6.16
CA GLN A 139 22.28 13.06 -6.05
C GLN A 139 22.17 12.62 -4.58
N VAL A 140 23.16 12.95 -3.75
CA VAL A 140 23.25 12.46 -2.35
C VAL A 140 22.27 13.15 -1.41
N PHE A 141 22.01 14.46 -1.61
CA PHE A 141 21.14 15.24 -0.74
C PHE A 141 19.78 15.57 -1.37
N GLU A 142 19.51 15.05 -2.57
CA GLU A 142 18.33 15.33 -3.39
C GLU A 142 18.18 16.79 -3.86
N ARG A 143 19.09 17.68 -3.43
CA ARG A 143 19.09 19.12 -3.70
C ARG A 143 20.52 19.66 -3.67
N ASP A 144 20.72 20.84 -4.25
CA ASP A 144 22.00 21.52 -4.13
C ASP A 144 22.13 22.14 -2.72
N VAL A 145 23.22 21.80 -2.02
CA VAL A 145 23.48 22.22 -0.64
C VAL A 145 24.45 23.40 -0.57
N THR A 146 25.12 23.73 -1.67
CA THR A 146 26.19 24.74 -1.74
C THR A 146 25.78 26.13 -1.22
N HIS A 147 24.49 26.49 -1.37
CA HIS A 147 23.98 27.81 -0.99
C HIS A 147 23.15 27.83 0.31
N ALA A 148 22.66 26.68 0.78
CA ALA A 148 21.52 26.68 1.72
C ALA A 148 21.91 26.53 3.20
N TYR A 149 23.12 26.03 3.54
CA TYR A 149 23.42 25.63 4.92
C TYR A 149 24.82 25.99 5.46
N GLY A 150 25.68 26.67 4.70
CA GLY A 150 26.97 27.17 5.21
C GLY A 150 27.92 26.10 5.80
N VAL A 151 27.67 24.80 5.54
CA VAL A 151 28.52 23.70 6.01
C VAL A 151 29.64 23.53 5.00
N SER A 152 30.86 23.91 5.38
CA SER A 152 32.03 23.84 4.50
C SER A 152 32.50 22.40 4.31
N LEU A 153 32.03 21.74 3.25
CA LEU A 153 32.67 20.55 2.69
C LEU A 153 33.82 20.94 1.73
N ALA A 154 34.32 22.17 1.85
CA ALA A 154 35.31 22.79 0.97
C ALA A 154 36.61 21.97 0.87
N ASP A 155 37.02 21.33 1.97
CA ASP A 155 38.22 20.48 1.98
C ASP A 155 38.04 19.26 1.06
N LEU A 156 36.88 18.60 1.12
CA LEU A 156 36.57 17.46 0.24
C LEU A 156 36.43 17.89 -1.22
N GLU A 157 35.85 19.08 -1.47
CA GLU A 157 35.77 19.63 -2.82
C GLU A 157 37.15 19.93 -3.40
N SER A 158 38.06 20.49 -2.59
CA SER A 158 39.44 20.75 -3.01
C SER A 158 40.17 19.44 -3.32
N GLN A 159 40.00 18.44 -2.46
CA GLN A 159 40.60 17.12 -2.61
C GLN A 159 40.14 16.40 -3.89
N VAL A 160 38.84 16.47 -4.22
CA VAL A 160 38.31 15.85 -5.45
C VAL A 160 38.70 16.66 -6.69
N LYS A 161 38.74 17.99 -6.62
CA LYS A 161 39.22 18.87 -7.71
C LYS A 161 40.69 18.62 -8.04
N GLY A 162 41.51 18.41 -7.01
CA GLY A 162 42.93 18.08 -7.10
C GLY A 162 43.23 16.62 -7.40
N GLY A 163 42.22 15.73 -7.37
CA GLY A 163 42.39 14.31 -7.68
C GLY A 163 43.02 13.46 -6.58
N THR A 164 43.12 13.99 -5.37
CA THR A 164 43.62 13.22 -4.21
C THR A 164 42.64 12.14 -3.76
N ILE A 165 41.34 12.39 -3.96
CA ILE A 165 40.26 11.43 -3.75
C ILE A 165 39.48 11.24 -5.05
N SER A 166 39.00 10.02 -5.29
CA SER A 166 38.13 9.72 -6.43
C SER A 166 36.70 10.21 -6.20
N MET A 167 35.86 10.20 -7.23
CA MET A 167 34.44 10.55 -7.08
C MET A 167 33.72 9.55 -6.16
N LYS A 168 34.10 8.27 -6.21
CA LYS A 168 33.62 7.24 -5.28
C LYS A 168 33.91 7.59 -3.82
N GLU A 169 35.16 7.96 -3.52
CA GLU A 169 35.56 8.36 -2.16
C GLU A 169 34.86 9.65 -1.72
N PHE A 170 34.72 10.61 -2.62
CA PHE A 170 33.96 11.83 -2.35
C PHE A 170 32.51 11.50 -1.94
N ILE A 171 31.81 10.66 -2.69
CA ILE A 171 30.45 10.19 -2.36
C ILE A 171 30.41 9.47 -1.00
N ARG A 172 31.40 8.62 -0.71
CA ARG A 172 31.52 7.94 0.59
C ARG A 172 31.64 8.94 1.74
N HIS A 173 32.48 9.95 1.61
CA HIS A 173 32.62 11.01 2.61
C HIS A 173 31.36 11.85 2.76
N LEU A 174 30.64 12.14 1.67
CA LEU A 174 29.35 12.83 1.73
C LEU A 174 28.34 12.02 2.55
N GLY A 175 28.24 10.71 2.32
CA GLY A 175 27.35 9.83 3.08
C GLY A 175 27.68 9.77 4.57
N LYS A 176 28.98 9.74 4.91
CA LYS A 176 29.45 9.70 6.31
C LYS A 176 29.41 11.06 7.01
N SER A 177 29.07 12.12 6.29
CA SER A 177 29.04 13.47 6.85
C SER A 177 27.97 13.64 7.92
N ARG A 178 28.21 14.57 8.86
CA ARG A 178 27.21 14.97 9.87
C ARG A 178 25.93 15.50 9.23
N LEU A 179 26.05 16.17 8.10
CA LEU A 179 24.92 16.72 7.34
C LEU A 179 24.00 15.58 6.87
N TYR A 180 24.56 14.55 6.23
CA TYR A 180 23.77 13.41 5.74
C TYR A 180 23.05 12.69 6.87
N ARG A 181 23.74 12.48 8.00
CA ARG A 181 23.15 11.88 9.21
C ARG A 181 21.96 12.68 9.73
N LYS A 182 22.10 14.01 9.85
CA LYS A 182 21.02 14.88 10.36
C LYS A 182 19.79 14.87 9.45
N GLU A 183 19.99 14.84 8.14
CA GLU A 183 18.91 14.92 7.16
C GLU A 183 18.23 13.57 6.91
N PHE A 184 19.00 12.48 6.76
CA PHE A 184 18.51 11.20 6.24
C PHE A 184 18.64 10.01 7.20
N TYR A 185 19.26 10.17 8.38
CA TYR A 185 19.37 9.10 9.38
C TYR A 185 18.51 9.39 10.61
N GLU A 186 18.75 10.53 11.28
CA GLU A 186 18.09 10.87 12.55
C GLU A 186 16.55 10.98 12.50
N PRO A 187 15.92 11.55 11.45
CA PRO A 187 14.47 11.73 11.43
C PRO A 187 13.71 10.53 10.84
N PHE A 188 14.36 9.38 10.67
CA PHE A 188 13.80 8.20 10.01
C PHE A 188 14.04 6.92 10.82
N VAL A 189 13.17 5.93 10.60
CA VAL A 189 13.41 4.57 11.07
C VAL A 189 14.48 3.89 10.21
N ILE A 190 15.25 2.98 10.80
CA ILE A 190 16.34 2.25 10.12
C ILE A 190 15.87 1.65 8.78
N SER A 191 14.68 1.06 8.74
CA SER A 191 14.11 0.51 7.51
C SER A 191 13.97 1.55 6.39
N ARG A 192 13.60 2.78 6.73
CA ARG A 192 13.46 3.88 5.77
C ARG A 192 14.82 4.47 5.38
N VAL A 193 15.78 4.50 6.30
CA VAL A 193 17.16 4.91 6.02
C VAL A 193 17.77 4.06 4.90
N ILE A 194 17.57 2.74 4.95
CA ILE A 194 18.09 1.81 3.93
C ILE A 194 17.50 2.17 2.55
N GLU A 195 16.18 2.32 2.46
CA GLU A 195 15.51 2.67 1.19
C GLU A 195 16.02 3.99 0.59
N LEU A 196 16.30 5.00 1.43
CA LEU A 196 16.88 6.27 1.00
C LEU A 196 18.36 6.12 0.63
N ALA A 197 19.13 5.28 1.32
CA ALA A 197 20.51 5.02 0.98
C ALA A 197 20.64 4.37 -0.42
N PHE A 198 19.77 3.40 -0.74
CA PHE A 198 19.70 2.80 -2.08
C PHE A 198 19.43 3.85 -3.17
N ARG A 199 18.53 4.80 -2.89
CA ARG A 199 18.26 5.93 -3.78
C ARG A 199 19.51 6.78 -4.02
N HIS A 200 20.23 7.14 -2.96
CA HIS A 200 21.35 8.09 -3.01
C HIS A 200 22.61 7.49 -3.61
N PHE A 201 23.00 6.29 -3.17
CA PHE A 201 24.29 5.69 -3.52
C PHE A 201 24.19 4.77 -4.75
N LEU A 202 23.10 4.02 -4.89
CA LEU A 202 22.92 3.10 -6.00
C LEU A 202 21.96 3.63 -7.08
N GLY A 203 21.23 4.72 -6.82
CA GLY A 203 20.32 5.30 -7.80
C GLY A 203 19.12 4.42 -8.15
N ARG A 204 18.76 3.42 -7.33
CA ARG A 204 17.62 2.51 -7.55
C ARG A 204 16.85 2.22 -6.26
N GLY A 205 15.72 1.53 -6.37
CA GLY A 205 15.03 0.93 -5.22
C GLY A 205 15.63 -0.41 -4.80
N VAL A 206 15.24 -0.89 -3.62
CA VAL A 206 15.55 -2.26 -3.19
C VAL A 206 14.82 -3.24 -4.10
N SER A 207 15.49 -4.33 -4.48
CA SER A 207 14.97 -5.31 -5.42
C SER A 207 14.15 -6.39 -4.72
N SER A 208 14.70 -7.05 -3.70
CA SER A 208 14.09 -8.18 -2.98
C SER A 208 14.01 -7.96 -1.47
N LEU A 209 13.31 -8.87 -0.78
CA LEU A 209 13.22 -8.84 0.69
C LEU A 209 14.54 -9.31 1.33
N GLU A 210 15.20 -10.27 0.71
CA GLU A 210 16.46 -10.87 1.13
C GLU A 210 17.57 -9.81 1.10
N GLU A 211 17.65 -9.06 0.00
CA GLU A 211 18.55 -7.90 -0.12
C GLU A 211 18.31 -6.90 1.01
N PHE A 212 17.04 -6.56 1.30
CA PHE A 212 16.72 -5.67 2.41
C PHE A 212 17.22 -6.21 3.77
N GLN A 213 17.03 -7.50 4.03
CA GLN A 213 17.41 -8.11 5.30
C GLN A 213 18.92 -8.11 5.53
N GLU A 214 19.72 -8.32 4.48
CA GLU A 214 21.18 -8.26 4.53
C GLU A 214 21.67 -6.87 4.98
N TYR A 215 21.23 -5.82 4.29
CA TYR A 215 21.59 -4.44 4.65
C TYR A 215 21.02 -4.01 6.00
N PHE A 216 19.84 -4.51 6.37
CA PHE A 216 19.25 -4.28 7.69
C PHE A 216 20.10 -4.90 8.81
N ALA A 217 20.64 -6.10 8.61
CA ALA A 217 21.53 -6.74 9.56
C ALA A 217 22.85 -5.96 9.73
N ILE A 218 23.40 -5.44 8.63
CA ILE A 218 24.64 -4.64 8.63
C ILE A 218 24.44 -3.34 9.43
N ILE A 219 23.43 -2.55 9.10
CA ILE A 219 23.21 -1.26 9.77
C ILE A 219 22.83 -1.46 11.24
N SER A 220 22.11 -2.52 11.59
CA SER A 220 21.73 -2.81 12.98
C SER A 220 22.93 -3.17 13.85
N LYS A 221 23.99 -3.74 13.28
CA LYS A 221 25.23 -4.12 14.00
C LYS A 221 26.25 -2.99 14.05
N ALA A 222 26.49 -2.30 12.93
CA ALA A 222 27.63 -1.40 12.76
C ALA A 222 27.24 0.07 12.46
N GLY A 223 25.95 0.36 12.31
CA GLY A 223 25.43 1.70 12.10
C GLY A 223 25.59 2.23 10.66
N LEU A 224 25.37 3.54 10.51
CA LEU A 224 25.28 4.22 9.20
C LEU A 224 26.56 4.14 8.37
N ALA A 225 27.74 4.32 8.99
CA ALA A 225 29.01 4.37 8.26
C ALA A 225 29.30 3.06 7.54
N ALA A 226 29.05 1.93 8.21
CA ALA A 226 29.23 0.60 7.64
C ALA A 226 28.24 0.32 6.48
N LEU A 227 26.99 0.78 6.59
CA LEU A 227 26.04 0.66 5.48
C LEU A 227 26.55 1.37 4.23
N ILE A 228 27.08 2.58 4.37
CA ILE A 228 27.59 3.36 3.24
C ILE A 228 28.82 2.68 2.63
N ASP A 229 29.71 2.16 3.46
CA ASP A 229 30.90 1.42 2.99
C ASP A 229 30.49 0.23 2.13
N VAL A 230 29.59 -0.63 2.63
CA VAL A 230 29.15 -1.81 1.87
C VAL A 230 28.44 -1.42 0.56
N LEU A 231 27.63 -0.35 0.55
CA LEU A 231 26.96 0.10 -0.68
C LEU A 231 27.95 0.61 -1.73
N VAL A 232 28.95 1.40 -1.32
CA VAL A 232 29.94 2.00 -2.22
C VAL A 232 31.01 0.98 -2.66
N ASP A 233 31.31 -0.01 -1.82
CA ASP A 233 32.24 -1.10 -2.11
C ASP A 233 31.58 -2.28 -2.85
N SER A 234 30.28 -2.20 -3.12
CA SER A 234 29.56 -3.22 -3.87
C SER A 234 30.07 -3.33 -5.31
N GLN A 235 30.09 -4.55 -5.84
CA GLN A 235 30.42 -4.81 -7.25
C GLN A 235 29.47 -4.05 -8.18
N GLU A 236 28.19 -3.96 -7.80
CA GLU A 236 27.19 -3.20 -8.55
C GLU A 236 27.57 -1.71 -8.69
N TYR A 237 28.06 -1.10 -7.61
CA TYR A 237 28.49 0.30 -7.67
C TYR A 237 29.66 0.47 -8.65
N ALA A 238 30.64 -0.44 -8.59
CA ALA A 238 31.80 -0.42 -9.48
C ALA A 238 31.40 -0.60 -10.96
N ASP A 239 30.47 -1.50 -11.26
CA ASP A 239 30.02 -1.79 -12.63
C ASP A 239 29.25 -0.61 -13.26
N TYR A 240 28.41 0.06 -12.48
CA TYR A 240 27.56 1.16 -12.99
C TYR A 240 28.23 2.53 -12.98
N PHE A 241 29.03 2.82 -11.96
CA PHE A 241 29.60 4.15 -11.74
C PHE A 241 31.13 4.16 -11.79
N GLY A 242 31.77 3.05 -11.44
CA GLY A 242 33.22 2.98 -11.28
C GLY A 242 33.70 3.95 -10.19
N GLU A 243 34.87 4.56 -10.41
CA GLU A 243 35.45 5.51 -9.45
C GLU A 243 35.33 6.98 -9.84
N GLU A 244 35.02 7.25 -11.11
CA GLU A 244 35.03 8.60 -11.69
C GLU A 244 33.63 9.17 -11.93
N THR A 245 32.60 8.33 -12.10
CA THR A 245 31.26 8.78 -12.46
C THR A 245 30.45 9.13 -11.21
N VAL A 246 29.76 10.26 -11.26
CA VAL A 246 28.79 10.63 -10.23
C VAL A 246 27.59 9.67 -10.29
N PRO A 247 27.12 9.08 -9.17
CA PRO A 247 25.93 8.25 -9.18
C PRO A 247 24.72 8.99 -9.75
N TYR A 248 23.84 8.27 -10.42
CA TYR A 248 22.65 8.83 -11.07
C TYR A 248 21.44 7.92 -10.88
N LEU A 249 20.25 8.53 -10.91
CA LEU A 249 18.99 7.78 -10.80
C LEU A 249 18.76 6.90 -12.04
N ARG A 250 18.71 5.59 -11.81
CA ARG A 250 18.44 4.54 -12.78
C ARG A 250 16.93 4.38 -12.97
N GLY A 251 16.37 5.30 -13.76
CA GLY A 251 14.95 5.33 -14.11
C GLY A 251 14.64 4.65 -15.43
N LEU A 252 13.39 4.82 -15.87
CA LEU A 252 12.90 4.31 -17.15
C LEU A 252 13.79 4.76 -18.32
N GLY A 253 14.10 3.80 -19.20
CA GLY A 253 14.84 4.04 -20.43
C GLY A 253 16.36 3.90 -20.32
N LEU A 254 16.96 4.13 -19.14
CA LEU A 254 18.40 3.88 -18.96
C LEU A 254 18.72 2.39 -18.83
N GLU A 255 17.88 1.65 -18.12
CA GLU A 255 18.02 0.22 -17.92
C GLU A 255 16.65 -0.46 -17.89
N ALA A 256 16.65 -1.79 -18.02
CA ALA A 256 15.45 -2.58 -17.83
C ALA A 256 14.99 -2.52 -16.35
N GLN A 257 13.72 -2.19 -16.16
CA GLN A 257 13.09 -2.06 -14.83
C GLN A 257 12.31 -3.33 -14.50
N GLU A 258 12.41 -3.79 -13.26
CA GLU A 258 11.59 -4.91 -12.78
C GLU A 258 10.16 -4.45 -12.45
N CYS A 259 9.18 -5.32 -12.67
CA CYS A 259 7.79 -5.04 -12.30
C CYS A 259 7.56 -5.15 -10.78
N ARG A 260 8.41 -5.90 -10.06
CA ARG A 260 8.26 -6.23 -8.64
C ARG A 260 8.27 -5.00 -7.73
N ASN A 261 9.06 -3.97 -8.03
CA ASN A 261 9.15 -2.74 -7.24
C ASN A 261 8.72 -1.47 -8.01
N TRP A 262 8.00 -1.65 -9.12
CA TRP A 262 7.67 -0.60 -10.09
C TRP A 262 7.16 0.71 -9.46
N GLY A 263 6.04 0.65 -8.74
CA GLY A 263 5.43 1.83 -8.13
C GLY A 263 6.31 2.46 -7.04
N ALA A 264 6.89 1.63 -6.18
CA ALA A 264 7.74 2.08 -5.08
C ALA A 264 9.01 2.80 -5.56
N GLN A 265 9.63 2.32 -6.64
CA GLN A 265 10.82 2.95 -7.23
C GLN A 265 10.49 4.29 -7.90
N ILE A 266 9.37 4.37 -8.63
CA ILE A 266 8.92 5.63 -9.23
C ILE A 266 8.64 6.68 -8.16
N ASP A 267 8.02 6.28 -7.05
CA ASP A 267 7.76 7.18 -5.92
C ASP A 267 9.05 7.57 -5.17
N LEU A 268 10.02 6.67 -5.08
CA LEU A 268 11.32 6.93 -4.45
C LEU A 268 12.11 8.04 -5.16
N PHE A 269 11.99 8.14 -6.48
CA PHE A 269 12.72 9.16 -7.26
C PHE A 269 12.11 10.57 -7.22
N LYS A 270 11.00 10.76 -6.50
CA LYS A 270 10.37 12.08 -6.32
C LYS A 270 10.99 12.82 -5.14
N TYR A 271 10.97 14.16 -5.18
CA TYR A 271 11.40 15.02 -4.07
C TYR A 271 10.56 14.84 -2.79
N SER A 272 9.36 14.26 -2.91
CA SER A 272 8.47 13.95 -1.78
C SER A 272 8.87 12.68 -1.04
N ALA A 273 9.84 11.89 -1.54
CA ALA A 273 10.24 10.64 -0.92
C ALA A 273 10.71 10.81 0.55
N PRO A 274 11.53 11.81 0.93
CA PRO A 274 11.93 12.02 2.33
C PRO A 274 10.77 12.43 3.26
N VAL A 275 9.65 12.92 2.73
CA VAL A 275 8.49 13.27 3.56
C VAL A 275 7.84 12.01 4.15
N ARG A 276 7.92 10.88 3.43
CA ARG A 276 7.36 9.61 3.89
C ARG A 276 8.25 8.94 4.93
N LYS A 277 7.70 8.76 6.13
CA LYS A 277 8.37 8.15 7.29
C LYS A 277 8.20 6.64 7.39
N VAL A 278 7.12 6.11 6.81
CA VAL A 278 6.85 4.66 6.78
C VAL A 278 7.68 4.01 5.66
N PRO A 279 8.39 2.89 5.91
CA PRO A 279 9.11 2.17 4.86
C PRO A 279 8.14 1.70 3.77
N GLN A 280 8.57 1.73 2.51
CA GLN A 280 7.75 1.33 1.36
C GLN A 280 8.04 -0.09 0.89
N PHE A 281 9.31 -0.42 0.71
CA PHE A 281 9.77 -1.66 0.08
C PHE A 281 9.56 -2.83 1.02
N LEU A 282 9.92 -2.66 2.30
CA LEU A 282 9.70 -3.70 3.32
C LEU A 282 8.22 -4.06 3.46
N THR A 283 7.35 -3.06 3.51
CA THR A 283 5.90 -3.32 3.60
C THR A 283 5.37 -3.96 2.33
N LEU A 284 5.83 -3.52 1.16
CA LEU A 284 5.38 -4.05 -0.13
C LEU A 284 5.80 -5.51 -0.32
N PHE A 285 7.07 -5.85 -0.06
CA PHE A 285 7.53 -7.23 -0.17
C PHE A 285 6.93 -8.13 0.90
N GLY A 286 6.74 -7.61 2.12
CA GLY A 286 6.02 -8.33 3.16
C GLY A 286 4.55 -8.59 2.81
N ASP A 287 3.93 -7.73 2.00
CA ASP A 287 2.55 -7.88 1.54
C ASP A 287 2.41 -8.90 0.43
N TYR A 288 3.40 -9.01 -0.46
CA TYR A 288 3.40 -10.05 -1.49
C TYR A 288 3.42 -11.48 -0.93
N GLN A 289 3.99 -11.66 0.26
CA GLN A 289 4.05 -12.98 0.92
C GLN A 289 2.85 -13.25 1.84
N LYS A 290 2.02 -12.24 2.13
CA LYS A 290 0.91 -12.33 3.08
C LYS A 290 -0.44 -12.39 2.36
N PRO A 291 -1.48 -12.97 3.00
CA PRO A 291 -2.83 -12.87 2.49
C PRO A 291 -3.33 -11.42 2.53
N LEU A 292 -4.50 -11.18 1.94
CA LEU A 292 -5.12 -9.86 1.88
C LEU A 292 -5.15 -9.18 3.27
N PRO A 293 -4.77 -7.88 3.34
CA PRO A 293 -4.75 -7.16 4.61
C PRO A 293 -6.17 -6.87 5.11
N ASP A 294 -6.32 -6.79 6.44
CA ASP A 294 -7.54 -6.26 7.06
C ASP A 294 -7.62 -4.73 6.90
N GLN A 295 -8.29 -4.29 5.84
CA GLN A 295 -8.59 -2.88 5.59
C GLN A 295 -9.84 -2.75 4.71
N HIS A 296 -10.37 -1.54 4.60
CA HIS A 296 -11.46 -1.24 3.68
C HIS A 296 -11.10 -1.58 2.22
N PRO A 297 -12.05 -2.11 1.39
CA PRO A 297 -11.78 -2.51 0.02
C PRO A 297 -11.19 -1.41 -0.89
N TYR A 298 -11.54 -0.15 -0.61
CA TYR A 298 -11.07 1.02 -1.37
C TYR A 298 -9.82 1.68 -0.79
N GLY A 299 -9.18 1.09 0.22
CA GLY A 299 -7.92 1.57 0.83
C GLY A 299 -8.02 1.93 2.31
N ALA A 300 -6.88 1.91 3.00
CA ALA A 300 -6.76 2.04 4.45
C ALA A 300 -7.34 3.35 5.05
N GLY A 301 -7.44 4.43 4.28
CA GLY A 301 -7.97 5.72 4.76
C GLY A 301 -9.49 5.87 4.66
N ASN A 302 -10.19 4.85 4.17
CA ASN A 302 -11.65 4.83 4.08
C ASN A 302 -12.36 4.23 5.30
N ASP A 303 -11.62 3.58 6.21
CA ASP A 303 -12.14 3.22 7.52
C ASP A 303 -12.03 4.42 8.48
N PRO A 304 -13.12 4.82 9.17
CA PRO A 304 -13.02 5.80 10.24
C PRO A 304 -12.33 5.19 11.48
N LEU A 305 -11.81 6.05 12.35
CA LEU A 305 -11.38 5.62 13.67
C LEU A 305 -12.60 5.17 14.50
N GLU A 306 -12.52 3.99 15.12
CA GLU A 306 -13.62 3.39 15.91
C GLU A 306 -13.71 3.97 17.33
N ILE A 307 -14.02 5.26 17.38
CA ILE A 307 -14.21 6.07 18.59
C ILE A 307 -15.68 6.45 18.80
N GLN A 308 -16.03 6.89 20.00
CA GLN A 308 -17.42 7.22 20.35
C GLN A 308 -17.98 8.35 19.48
N PHE A 309 -17.21 9.42 19.29
CA PHE A 309 -17.66 10.64 18.60
C PHE A 309 -16.84 10.93 17.34
N GLY A 310 -17.51 11.50 16.33
CA GLY A 310 -16.87 12.10 15.16
C GLY A 310 -16.61 11.13 14.00
N ALA A 311 -16.70 11.67 12.79
CA ALA A 311 -16.32 10.98 11.55
C ALA A 311 -14.86 11.33 11.20
N ILE A 312 -13.93 10.79 12.00
CA ILE A 312 -12.50 11.06 11.84
C ILE A 312 -11.87 9.97 10.99
N PHE A 313 -11.32 10.37 9.85
CA PHE A 313 -10.58 9.50 8.94
C PHE A 313 -9.10 9.86 8.94
N PRO A 314 -8.19 8.87 8.88
CA PRO A 314 -6.77 9.13 8.68
C PRO A 314 -6.52 9.98 7.42
N LEU A 315 -5.68 11.01 7.54
CA LEU A 315 -5.30 11.89 6.43
C LEU A 315 -4.27 11.21 5.52
N GLU A 316 -4.67 10.82 4.32
CA GLU A 316 -3.77 10.17 3.35
C GLU A 316 -2.67 11.11 2.84
N ASN A 317 -2.98 12.39 2.61
CA ASN A 317 -2.05 13.37 2.01
C ASN A 317 -0.91 13.82 2.93
N LYS A 318 -1.12 13.81 4.26
CA LYS A 318 -0.07 14.22 5.23
C LYS A 318 0.70 13.03 5.79
N ALA A 319 0.06 11.86 5.90
CA ALA A 319 0.68 10.68 6.49
C ALA A 319 1.35 9.76 5.45
N HIS A 320 1.05 9.92 4.14
CA HIS A 320 1.49 9.01 3.06
C HIS A 320 1.32 7.53 3.44
N THR A 321 0.23 7.21 4.14
CA THR A 321 -0.12 5.86 4.62
C THR A 321 -1.03 5.12 3.65
N ALA A 322 -1.16 5.61 2.41
CA ALA A 322 -1.95 4.93 1.40
C ALA A 322 -1.33 3.56 1.13
N ARG A 323 -2.09 2.50 1.42
CA ARG A 323 -1.71 1.11 1.20
C ARG A 323 -2.80 0.47 0.34
N PRO A 324 -2.73 0.62 -1.00
CA PRO A 324 -3.71 0.01 -1.87
C PRO A 324 -3.56 -1.52 -1.79
N ALA A 325 -4.69 -2.21 -1.74
CA ALA A 325 -4.76 -3.65 -1.92
C ALA A 325 -5.92 -3.96 -2.85
N ILE A 326 -5.80 -5.02 -3.62
CA ILE A 326 -6.80 -5.42 -4.62
C ILE A 326 -7.80 -6.33 -3.91
N PHE A 327 -9.07 -5.90 -3.89
CA PHE A 327 -10.17 -6.68 -3.34
C PHE A 327 -11.17 -7.01 -4.44
N ASP A 328 -11.50 -8.30 -4.54
CA ASP A 328 -12.55 -8.81 -5.41
C ASP A 328 -13.93 -8.36 -4.94
N GLU A 329 -14.92 -8.44 -5.83
CA GLU A 329 -16.30 -8.05 -5.53
C GLU A 329 -16.90 -8.87 -4.39
N ASP A 330 -16.68 -10.19 -4.42
CA ASP A 330 -17.19 -11.16 -3.45
C ASP A 330 -16.33 -11.27 -2.18
N SER A 331 -15.37 -10.38 -1.98
CA SER A 331 -14.55 -10.35 -0.77
C SER A 331 -15.39 -10.01 0.47
N ARG A 332 -15.14 -10.72 1.57
CA ARG A 332 -15.78 -10.48 2.86
C ARG A 332 -14.74 -10.26 3.95
N ARG A 333 -14.84 -9.11 4.61
CA ARG A 333 -14.03 -8.70 5.74
C ARG A 333 -14.45 -9.46 7.00
N ILE A 334 -13.45 -9.89 7.76
CA ILE A 334 -13.65 -10.51 9.07
C ILE A 334 -13.94 -9.42 10.08
N LEU A 335 -15.12 -9.47 10.69
CA LEU A 335 -15.55 -8.53 11.73
C LEU A 335 -15.61 -9.22 13.09
N ILE A 336 -15.22 -8.50 14.14
CA ILE A 336 -15.22 -9.00 15.51
C ILE A 336 -16.50 -8.52 16.20
N ASN A 337 -17.27 -9.45 16.77
CA ASN A 337 -18.50 -9.14 17.49
C ASN A 337 -18.21 -8.45 18.84
N CYS A 338 -18.96 -7.40 19.17
CA CYS A 338 -18.94 -6.69 20.45
C CYS A 338 -19.85 -7.41 21.47
N GLY A 339 -19.50 -8.64 21.85
CA GLY A 339 -20.28 -9.47 22.77
C GLY A 339 -19.60 -10.82 23.04
N ALA A 340 -20.31 -11.75 23.67
CA ALA A 340 -19.78 -13.10 23.92
C ALA A 340 -19.47 -13.82 22.59
N GLY A 341 -18.20 -14.21 22.39
CA GLY A 341 -17.67 -14.72 21.12
C GLY A 341 -18.22 -16.08 20.61
N LEU A 342 -19.25 -16.62 21.27
CA LEU A 342 -19.91 -17.87 20.88
C LEU A 342 -21.10 -17.67 19.93
N GLU A 343 -21.61 -16.44 19.80
CA GLU A 343 -22.66 -16.14 18.82
C GLU A 343 -22.02 -15.90 17.44
N LYS A 344 -21.66 -17.00 16.76
CA LYS A 344 -21.18 -16.99 15.37
C LYS A 344 -22.26 -16.44 14.44
N GLY A 345 -22.29 -15.13 14.23
CA GLY A 345 -23.13 -14.42 13.25
C GLY A 345 -22.82 -14.74 11.78
N VAL A 346 -22.32 -15.94 11.47
CA VAL A 346 -22.03 -16.40 10.10
C VAL A 346 -22.66 -17.77 9.81
N SER A 347 -23.04 -18.55 10.84
CA SER A 347 -23.53 -19.92 10.62
C SER A 347 -25.04 -20.08 10.80
N HIS A 348 -25.68 -19.25 11.63
CA HIS A 348 -27.13 -19.31 11.83
C HIS A 348 -27.70 -17.91 12.11
N SER A 349 -28.77 -17.53 11.40
CA SER A 349 -29.63 -16.36 11.66
C SER A 349 -30.24 -16.33 13.08
N SER A 350 -30.04 -17.38 13.87
CA SER A 350 -30.59 -17.57 15.22
C SER A 350 -29.97 -16.71 16.33
N GLY A 351 -29.01 -15.83 15.99
CA GLY A 351 -28.36 -14.89 16.94
C GLY A 351 -28.80 -13.43 16.78
N LEU A 352 -29.48 -13.07 15.69
CA LEU A 352 -29.91 -11.69 15.44
C LEU A 352 -31.04 -11.32 16.42
N GLY A 353 -30.98 -10.11 16.99
CA GLY A 353 -31.99 -9.61 17.94
C GLY A 353 -31.78 -10.02 19.40
N LYS A 354 -30.77 -10.84 19.72
CA LYS A 354 -30.39 -11.13 21.10
C LYS A 354 -29.57 -9.98 21.68
N ALA A 355 -29.81 -9.65 22.95
CA ALA A 355 -29.01 -8.65 23.64
C ALA A 355 -27.59 -9.20 23.89
N PRO A 356 -26.52 -8.42 23.66
CA PRO A 356 -25.13 -8.89 23.65
C PRO A 356 -24.54 -9.24 25.04
N GLY A 357 -25.39 -9.37 26.07
CA GLY A 357 -25.00 -9.70 27.44
C GLY A 357 -24.18 -8.61 28.13
N SER A 358 -23.53 -8.94 29.25
CA SER A 358 -22.76 -7.98 30.06
C SER A 358 -21.43 -7.53 29.43
N LEU A 359 -20.92 -8.26 28.44
CA LEU A 359 -19.67 -7.94 27.73
C LEU A 359 -19.89 -7.00 26.53
N GLY A 360 -21.14 -6.82 26.12
CA GLY A 360 -21.53 -5.99 25.01
C GLY A 360 -22.01 -4.60 25.41
N THR A 361 -22.49 -3.85 24.41
CA THR A 361 -23.06 -2.52 24.61
C THR A 361 -24.43 -2.59 25.28
N ARG A 362 -24.75 -1.58 26.09
CA ARG A 362 -26.07 -1.48 26.74
C ARG A 362 -27.15 -1.22 25.70
N VAL A 363 -28.11 -2.12 25.60
CA VAL A 363 -29.25 -2.00 24.68
C VAL A 363 -30.34 -1.11 25.29
N LEU A 364 -30.84 -0.16 24.51
CA LEU A 364 -31.95 0.71 24.88
C LEU A 364 -33.18 0.32 24.06
N ARG A 365 -34.24 -0.10 24.75
CA ARG A 365 -35.51 -0.51 24.13
C ARG A 365 -36.65 0.34 24.68
N PHE A 366 -37.50 0.83 23.77
CA PHE A 366 -38.75 1.50 24.09
C PHE A 366 -39.89 0.48 24.14
N ASN A 367 -40.68 0.49 25.20
CA ASN A 367 -41.87 -0.36 25.29
C ASN A 367 -43.12 0.53 25.21
N ARG A 368 -43.87 0.43 24.13
CA ARG A 368 -45.07 1.25 23.91
C ARG A 368 -46.20 0.95 24.91
N SER A 369 -46.23 -0.26 25.48
CA SER A 369 -47.28 -0.72 26.41
C SER A 369 -47.31 0.07 27.73
N THR A 370 -46.22 0.75 28.11
CA THR A 370 -46.20 1.61 29.30
C THR A 370 -46.84 2.98 29.06
N VAL A 371 -47.02 3.40 27.80
CA VAL A 371 -47.59 4.71 27.44
C VAL A 371 -49.12 4.66 27.37
N THR A 372 -49.69 3.53 26.94
CA THR A 372 -51.15 3.35 26.79
C THR A 372 -51.88 2.97 28.09
N ASN A 373 -51.16 2.46 29.09
CA ASN A 373 -51.76 1.95 30.34
C ASN A 373 -51.62 2.90 31.54
N SER A 374 -51.40 4.20 31.31
CA SER A 374 -51.43 5.21 32.39
C SER A 374 -52.84 5.44 32.97
N SER A 375 -53.88 4.82 32.40
CA SER A 375 -55.27 4.90 32.90
C SER A 375 -55.74 3.72 33.74
N THR A 376 -54.90 2.72 34.04
CA THR A 376 -55.24 1.69 35.04
C THR A 376 -54.05 1.41 35.96
N LEU A 377 -53.90 2.25 36.99
CA LEU A 377 -53.26 1.83 38.23
C LEU A 377 -54.10 0.71 38.84
N ASN A 378 -53.70 -0.54 38.60
CA ASN A 378 -53.96 -1.61 39.55
C ASN A 378 -52.69 -2.44 39.70
N GLY A 379 -52.12 -2.33 40.91
CA GLY A 379 -50.91 -3.03 41.29
C GLY A 379 -51.07 -4.53 41.15
N ARG A 380 -50.37 -5.10 40.15
CA ARG A 380 -50.04 -6.52 40.13
C ARG A 380 -48.54 -6.62 40.40
N THR A 381 -48.21 -6.99 41.62
CA THR A 381 -46.87 -7.42 42.01
C THR A 381 -46.44 -8.60 41.11
N PRO A 382 -45.19 -8.65 40.62
CA PRO A 382 -44.71 -9.79 39.87
C PRO A 382 -44.56 -10.99 40.82
N LYS A 383 -45.03 -12.17 40.40
CA LYS A 383 -44.75 -13.45 41.08
C LYS A 383 -43.22 -13.69 41.12
N PRO A 384 -42.64 -14.09 42.26
CA PRO A 384 -41.22 -14.41 42.35
C PRO A 384 -40.96 -15.77 41.67
N GLY A 385 -40.04 -15.81 40.70
CA GLY A 385 -39.60 -17.07 40.08
C GLY A 385 -39.28 -17.04 38.58
N GLN A 386 -39.57 -15.97 37.85
CA GLN A 386 -39.08 -15.79 36.47
C GLN A 386 -37.86 -14.90 36.46
N SER A 387 -36.71 -15.44 36.05
CA SER A 387 -35.50 -14.67 35.75
C SER A 387 -35.79 -13.68 34.62
N THR A 388 -36.11 -12.44 34.98
CA THR A 388 -36.19 -11.35 34.03
C THR A 388 -34.78 -11.04 33.55
N ASN A 389 -34.54 -11.14 32.24
CA ASN A 389 -33.30 -10.65 31.64
C ASN A 389 -33.17 -9.16 31.98
N VAL A 390 -32.26 -8.81 32.89
CA VAL A 390 -32.01 -7.43 33.36
C VAL A 390 -31.61 -6.50 32.20
N ASN A 391 -31.20 -7.07 31.07
CA ASN A 391 -30.77 -6.39 29.84
C ASN A 391 -31.93 -5.91 28.94
N PHE A 392 -33.17 -6.31 29.20
CA PHE A 392 -34.36 -5.88 28.44
C PHE A 392 -35.34 -5.03 29.27
N SER A 393 -34.91 -4.43 30.38
CA SER A 393 -35.80 -3.55 31.15
C SER A 393 -36.23 -2.36 30.28
N SER A 394 -37.53 -2.03 30.28
CA SER A 394 -38.07 -0.86 29.60
C SER A 394 -37.30 0.39 30.03
N SER A 395 -36.63 1.06 29.09
CA SER A 395 -35.89 2.29 29.36
C SER A 395 -36.83 3.49 29.33
N SER A 396 -36.53 4.53 30.11
CA SER A 396 -37.32 5.77 30.05
C SER A 396 -37.24 6.38 28.66
N VAL A 397 -38.33 7.02 28.20
CA VAL A 397 -38.41 7.63 26.87
C VAL A 397 -37.28 8.64 26.65
N GLU A 398 -36.93 9.41 27.69
CA GLU A 398 -35.83 10.36 27.65
C GLU A 398 -34.45 9.70 27.53
N ALA A 399 -34.26 8.51 28.12
CA ALA A 399 -33.03 7.75 27.95
C ALA A 399 -32.93 7.20 26.52
N VAL A 400 -34.05 6.76 25.92
CA VAL A 400 -34.13 6.32 24.52
C VAL A 400 -33.82 7.48 23.57
N ILE A 401 -34.41 8.67 23.77
CA ILE A 401 -34.14 9.85 22.95
C ILE A 401 -32.66 10.25 23.01
N ARG A 402 -32.10 10.36 24.22
CA ARG A 402 -30.67 10.68 24.40
C ARG A 402 -29.77 9.60 23.80
N GLY A 403 -30.11 8.33 24.00
CA GLY A 403 -29.40 7.19 23.43
C GLY A 403 -29.40 7.21 21.90
N ALA A 404 -30.54 7.50 21.28
CA ALA A 404 -30.67 7.61 19.83
C ALA A 404 -29.83 8.76 19.26
N TYR A 405 -29.81 9.93 19.92
CA TYR A 405 -28.92 11.02 19.53
C TYR A 405 -27.44 10.65 19.66
N ARG A 406 -27.04 10.02 20.77
CA ARG A 406 -25.67 9.53 20.97
C ARG A 406 -25.27 8.47 19.95
N GLN A 407 -26.19 7.59 19.56
CA GLN A 407 -25.90 6.59 18.56
C GLN A 407 -25.71 7.22 17.18
N VAL A 408 -26.66 8.07 16.74
CA VAL A 408 -26.68 8.62 15.38
C VAL A 408 -25.60 9.70 15.19
N PHE A 409 -25.46 10.64 16.14
CA PHE A 409 -24.46 11.72 16.09
C PHE A 409 -23.13 11.39 16.80
N GLY A 410 -23.06 10.30 17.56
CA GLY A 410 -21.86 9.99 18.37
C GLY A 410 -21.68 10.88 19.60
N ARG A 411 -22.56 11.87 19.82
CA ARG A 411 -22.52 12.84 20.92
C ARG A 411 -23.91 13.36 21.26
N ASP A 412 -24.02 14.04 22.39
CA ASP A 412 -25.21 14.83 22.68
C ASP A 412 -25.28 16.03 21.71
N VAL A 413 -26.50 16.29 21.23
CA VAL A 413 -26.80 17.27 20.19
C VAL A 413 -27.01 18.65 20.82
N TYR A 414 -26.55 19.71 20.16
CA TYR A 414 -26.76 21.08 20.65
C TYR A 414 -28.25 21.45 20.60
N ASP A 415 -28.70 22.38 21.43
CA ASP A 415 -30.13 22.71 21.54
C ASP A 415 -30.77 23.09 20.20
N GLY A 416 -30.07 23.83 19.34
CA GLY A 416 -30.55 24.20 18.00
C GLY A 416 -30.53 23.07 16.95
N GLN A 417 -29.90 21.94 17.25
CA GLN A 417 -29.81 20.77 16.37
C GLN A 417 -30.84 19.68 16.73
N ARG A 418 -31.52 19.81 17.88
CA ARG A 418 -32.55 18.87 18.33
C ARG A 418 -33.77 18.90 17.43
N GLN A 419 -34.41 17.74 17.27
CA GLN A 419 -35.61 17.58 16.46
C GLN A 419 -36.83 17.49 17.38
N THR A 420 -37.22 18.63 17.96
CA THR A 420 -38.29 18.71 18.98
C THR A 420 -39.61 18.11 18.50
N ALA A 421 -40.00 18.33 17.25
CA ALA A 421 -41.20 17.74 16.67
C ALA A 421 -41.15 16.20 16.63
N ALA A 422 -39.99 15.63 16.29
CA ALA A 422 -39.79 14.18 16.27
C ALA A 422 -39.77 13.59 17.69
N GLU A 423 -39.19 14.31 18.65
CA GLU A 423 -39.19 13.92 20.07
C GLU A 423 -40.60 13.87 20.65
N ILE A 424 -41.45 14.87 20.34
CA ILE A 424 -42.85 14.91 20.80
C ILE A 424 -43.64 13.72 20.27
N LYS A 425 -43.49 13.39 18.99
CA LYS A 425 -44.15 12.23 18.36
C LYS A 425 -43.73 10.90 18.97
N LEU A 426 -42.45 10.76 19.33
CA LEU A 426 -41.97 9.56 20.02
C LEU A 426 -42.52 9.50 21.46
N LYS A 427 -42.63 10.64 22.15
CA LYS A 427 -43.21 10.73 23.51
C LYS A 427 -44.70 10.42 23.53
N SER A 428 -45.46 10.85 22.51
CA SER A 428 -46.88 10.48 22.37
C SER A 428 -47.08 9.03 21.90
N GLY A 429 -46.02 8.37 21.44
CA GLY A 429 -46.07 7.01 20.92
C GLY A 429 -46.68 6.91 19.53
N GLU A 430 -46.79 8.04 18.80
CA GLU A 430 -47.25 8.08 17.40
C GLU A 430 -46.23 7.46 16.45
N THR A 431 -44.93 7.61 16.74
CA THR A 431 -43.82 7.08 15.94
C THR A 431 -43.04 6.00 16.69
N THR A 432 -42.46 5.06 15.95
CA THR A 432 -41.56 4.03 16.50
C THR A 432 -40.13 4.55 16.64
N VAL A 433 -39.26 3.82 17.34
CA VAL A 433 -37.85 4.21 17.50
C VAL A 433 -37.14 4.19 16.14
N ARG A 434 -37.45 3.23 15.27
CA ARG A 434 -36.95 3.20 13.88
C ARG A 434 -37.33 4.47 13.12
N GLU A 435 -38.58 4.90 13.21
CA GLU A 435 -39.03 6.10 12.49
C GLU A 435 -38.46 7.39 13.09
N PHE A 436 -38.28 7.42 14.42
CA PHE A 436 -37.53 8.51 15.07
C PHE A 436 -36.08 8.59 14.56
N ILE A 437 -35.38 7.46 14.46
CA ILE A 437 -34.01 7.39 13.91
C ILE A 437 -34.00 7.83 12.44
N ARG A 438 -34.98 7.43 11.64
CA ARG A 438 -35.13 7.87 10.24
C ARG A 438 -35.21 9.39 10.15
N GLN A 439 -36.05 10.03 10.96
CA GLN A 439 -36.20 11.49 11.00
C GLN A 439 -34.91 12.19 11.47
N VAL A 440 -34.23 11.63 12.46
CA VAL A 440 -32.96 12.17 12.96
C VAL A 440 -31.85 12.05 11.92
N ALA A 441 -31.71 10.90 11.24
CA ALA A 441 -30.71 10.69 10.20
C ALA A 441 -30.99 11.51 8.93
N LYS A 442 -32.26 11.75 8.58
CA LYS A 442 -32.64 12.63 7.46
C LYS A 442 -32.57 14.13 7.80
N SER A 443 -32.24 14.49 9.03
CA SER A 443 -32.21 15.90 9.46
C SER A 443 -31.09 16.70 8.80
N ARG A 444 -31.31 18.01 8.64
CA ARG A 444 -30.32 18.94 8.09
C ARG A 444 -28.98 18.92 8.86
N PRO A 445 -28.95 18.94 10.21
CA PRO A 445 -27.70 18.88 10.96
C PRO A 445 -26.88 17.61 10.71
N PHE A 446 -27.56 16.46 10.56
CA PHE A 446 -26.88 15.19 10.27
C PHE A 446 -26.26 15.20 8.87
N ARG A 447 -27.02 15.64 7.87
CA ARG A 447 -26.57 15.76 6.48
C ARG A 447 -25.38 16.71 6.34
N SER A 448 -25.44 17.90 6.93
CA SER A 448 -24.32 18.87 6.85
C SER A 448 -23.06 18.33 7.51
N GLN A 449 -23.20 17.53 8.57
CA GLN A 449 -22.07 17.02 9.33
C GLN A 449 -21.39 15.81 8.66
N TYR A 450 -22.15 14.85 8.12
CA TYR A 450 -21.63 13.56 7.68
C TYR A 450 -21.78 13.26 6.19
N TRP A 451 -22.64 13.99 5.47
CA TRP A 451 -22.81 13.77 4.03
C TRP A 451 -22.10 14.84 3.20
N GLU A 452 -22.27 16.11 3.54
CA GLU A 452 -21.74 17.22 2.74
C GLU A 452 -20.24 17.47 2.97
N SER A 453 -19.70 17.06 4.13
CA SER A 453 -18.31 17.31 4.52
C SER A 453 -17.34 16.17 4.16
N LEU A 454 -17.86 14.97 3.87
CA LEU A 454 -17.07 13.76 3.69
C LEU A 454 -17.06 13.29 2.24
N TYR A 455 -16.03 12.53 1.87
CA TYR A 455 -16.03 11.78 0.62
C TYR A 455 -17.16 10.74 0.63
N ILE A 456 -17.81 10.50 -0.52
CA ILE A 456 -19.05 9.71 -0.62
C ILE A 456 -18.91 8.31 0.02
N THR A 457 -17.83 7.56 -0.29
CA THR A 457 -17.65 6.22 0.30
C THR A 457 -17.37 6.29 1.81
N LYS A 458 -16.66 7.32 2.28
CA LYS A 458 -16.43 7.59 3.71
C LYS A 458 -17.72 7.93 4.43
N ALA A 459 -18.59 8.71 3.79
CA ALA A 459 -19.91 9.06 4.31
C ALA A 459 -20.78 7.79 4.42
N ILE A 460 -20.86 6.99 3.36
CA ILE A 460 -21.61 5.72 3.34
C ILE A 460 -21.11 4.79 4.44
N GLU A 461 -19.80 4.54 4.52
CA GLU A 461 -19.20 3.67 5.54
C GLU A 461 -19.50 4.16 6.96
N TYR A 462 -19.40 5.48 7.20
CA TYR A 462 -19.70 6.04 8.51
C TYR A 462 -21.19 5.96 8.88
N ILE A 463 -22.09 6.30 7.95
CA ILE A 463 -23.54 6.23 8.16
C ILE A 463 -23.96 4.78 8.41
N HIS A 464 -23.44 3.85 7.61
CA HIS A 464 -23.66 2.42 7.76
C HIS A 464 -23.27 1.93 9.16
N ARG A 465 -22.09 2.31 9.67
CA ARG A 465 -21.65 2.00 11.04
C ARG A 465 -22.60 2.53 12.11
N ARG A 466 -23.15 3.74 11.94
CA ARG A 466 -24.04 4.37 12.92
C ARG A 466 -25.44 3.76 12.95
N LEU A 467 -25.97 3.38 11.78
CA LEU A 467 -27.33 2.84 11.67
C LEU A 467 -27.40 1.32 11.86
N LEU A 468 -26.43 0.56 11.33
CA LEU A 468 -26.39 -0.90 11.45
C LEU A 468 -25.47 -1.41 12.55
N GLY A 469 -24.64 -0.55 13.15
CA GLY A 469 -23.74 -0.95 14.23
C GLY A 469 -22.55 -1.81 13.77
N ARG A 470 -22.25 -1.85 12.46
CA ARG A 470 -21.12 -2.59 11.89
C ARG A 470 -20.54 -1.86 10.68
N PRO A 471 -19.25 -2.06 10.36
CA PRO A 471 -18.71 -1.68 9.06
C PRO A 471 -19.33 -2.49 7.92
N THR A 472 -19.14 -2.04 6.69
CA THR A 472 -19.51 -2.82 5.51
C THR A 472 -18.69 -4.12 5.45
N TYR A 473 -19.32 -5.20 4.96
CA TYR A 473 -18.65 -6.49 4.84
C TYR A 473 -17.64 -6.52 3.71
N GLY A 474 -17.85 -5.77 2.64
CA GLY A 474 -17.01 -5.89 1.46
C GLY A 474 -17.41 -4.96 0.35
N ARG A 475 -16.84 -5.21 -0.82
CA ARG A 475 -16.97 -4.32 -1.97
C ARG A 475 -18.39 -4.33 -2.55
N ARG A 476 -19.04 -5.48 -2.63
CA ARG A 476 -20.42 -5.60 -3.15
C ARG A 476 -21.43 -4.73 -2.41
N GLU A 477 -21.40 -4.74 -1.08
CA GLU A 477 -22.28 -3.93 -0.23
C GLU A 477 -22.02 -2.43 -0.42
N MET A 478 -20.74 -2.03 -0.41
CA MET A 478 -20.36 -0.63 -0.65
C MET A 478 -20.76 -0.15 -2.06
N SER A 479 -20.60 -1.00 -3.08
CA SER A 479 -20.96 -0.66 -4.46
C SER A 479 -22.47 -0.47 -4.63
N HIS A 480 -23.29 -1.33 -4.01
CA HIS A 480 -24.75 -1.18 -4.00
C HIS A 480 -25.18 0.18 -3.44
N TYR A 481 -24.66 0.54 -2.27
CA TYR A 481 -24.97 1.84 -1.66
C TYR A 481 -24.45 3.01 -2.47
N TYR A 482 -23.27 2.88 -3.08
CA TYR A 482 -22.71 3.92 -3.94
C TYR A 482 -23.60 4.17 -5.17
N ASP A 483 -24.04 3.11 -5.85
CA ASP A 483 -24.93 3.20 -7.01
C ASP A 483 -26.31 3.75 -6.63
N LEU A 484 -26.84 3.35 -5.47
CA LEU A 484 -28.08 3.89 -4.93
C LEU A 484 -27.98 5.40 -4.69
N CYS A 485 -26.90 5.85 -4.05
CA CYS A 485 -26.62 7.26 -3.82
C CYS A 485 -26.48 8.04 -5.12
N ALA A 486 -25.81 7.47 -6.12
CA ALA A 486 -25.64 8.09 -7.44
C ALA A 486 -26.99 8.31 -8.16
N ARG A 487 -27.95 7.39 -8.00
CA ARG A 487 -29.26 7.46 -8.67
C ARG A 487 -30.31 8.24 -7.90
N LYS A 488 -30.40 8.06 -6.57
CA LYS A 488 -31.51 8.55 -5.73
C LYS A 488 -31.08 9.51 -4.61
N GLY A 489 -29.77 9.65 -4.37
CA GLY A 489 -29.22 10.57 -3.38
C GLY A 489 -29.27 10.07 -1.92
N PHE A 490 -28.99 10.98 -0.99
CA PHE A 490 -28.78 10.70 0.44
C PHE A 490 -30.01 10.11 1.15
N TYR A 491 -31.22 10.62 0.87
CA TYR A 491 -32.41 10.16 1.58
C TYR A 491 -32.73 8.69 1.31
N ALA A 492 -32.49 8.23 0.08
CA ALA A 492 -32.68 6.84 -0.31
C ALA A 492 -31.70 5.90 0.38
N LEU A 493 -30.46 6.34 0.66
CA LEU A 493 -29.48 5.56 1.42
C LEU A 493 -29.98 5.26 2.84
N VAL A 494 -30.48 6.29 3.53
CA VAL A 494 -31.02 6.13 4.89
C VAL A 494 -32.21 5.20 4.89
N ASP A 495 -33.08 5.30 3.89
CA ASP A 495 -34.24 4.42 3.76
C ASP A 495 -33.82 2.96 3.52
N ASP A 496 -32.96 2.72 2.54
CA ASP A 496 -32.47 1.37 2.20
C ASP A 496 -31.77 0.68 3.38
N ILE A 497 -30.99 1.43 4.18
CA ILE A 497 -30.35 0.89 5.38
C ILE A 497 -31.36 0.53 6.48
N LEU A 498 -32.38 1.37 6.72
CA LEU A 498 -33.35 1.14 7.79
C LEU A 498 -34.43 0.11 7.42
N ASP A 499 -34.69 -0.07 6.13
CA ASP A 499 -35.68 -1.01 5.60
C ASP A 499 -35.06 -2.39 5.26
N CYS A 500 -33.75 -2.55 5.43
CA CYS A 500 -33.09 -3.82 5.17
C CYS A 500 -33.50 -4.91 6.19
N PRO A 501 -33.56 -6.19 5.78
CA PRO A 501 -33.95 -7.28 6.67
C PRO A 501 -33.03 -7.41 7.89
N GLU A 502 -31.74 -7.12 7.74
CA GLU A 502 -30.80 -7.15 8.86
C GLU A 502 -31.17 -6.14 9.96
N TYR A 503 -31.59 -4.93 9.62
CA TYR A 503 -32.00 -3.94 10.61
C TYR A 503 -33.26 -4.41 11.36
N LEU A 504 -34.24 -4.96 10.64
CA LEU A 504 -35.50 -5.45 11.19
C LEU A 504 -35.29 -6.63 12.15
N GLU A 505 -34.44 -7.59 11.78
CA GLU A 505 -34.14 -8.76 12.61
C GLU A 505 -33.29 -8.40 13.85
N THR A 506 -32.44 -7.37 13.76
CA THR A 506 -31.50 -7.02 14.84
C THR A 506 -32.07 -6.03 15.85
N PHE A 507 -32.74 -4.99 15.38
CA PHE A 507 -33.23 -3.89 16.22
C PHE A 507 -34.77 -3.85 16.26
N GLY A 508 -35.43 -4.31 15.20
CA GLY A 508 -36.87 -4.18 15.05
C GLY A 508 -37.31 -2.72 15.02
N GLU A 509 -38.49 -2.43 15.58
CA GLU A 509 -39.05 -1.07 15.59
C GLU A 509 -38.78 -0.29 16.88
N ASP A 510 -38.40 -1.00 17.94
CA ASP A 510 -38.40 -0.51 19.33
C ASP A 510 -36.99 -0.31 19.93
N THR A 511 -35.95 -0.81 19.27
CA THR A 511 -34.58 -0.82 19.82
C THR A 511 -33.72 0.25 19.16
N VAL A 512 -32.96 0.98 19.97
CA VAL A 512 -31.95 1.91 19.46
C VAL A 512 -30.76 1.10 18.93
N PRO A 513 -30.25 1.37 17.72
CA PRO A 513 -29.05 0.74 17.20
C PRO A 513 -27.89 0.86 18.18
N TYR A 514 -27.06 -0.16 18.22
CA TYR A 514 -25.88 -0.22 19.06
C TYR A 514 -24.73 -0.83 18.27
N GLU A 515 -23.49 -0.58 18.71
CA GLU A 515 -22.31 -1.18 18.09
C GLU A 515 -22.32 -2.70 18.28
N ARG A 516 -22.46 -3.42 17.16
CA ARG A 516 -22.50 -4.88 17.07
C ARG A 516 -21.15 -5.45 16.67
N TYR A 517 -20.47 -4.83 15.71
CA TYR A 517 -19.20 -5.33 15.19
C TYR A 517 -18.15 -4.23 15.06
N ILE A 518 -16.91 -4.60 15.37
CA ILE A 518 -15.71 -3.78 15.25
C ILE A 518 -14.68 -4.47 14.36
N THR A 519 -13.79 -3.67 13.79
CA THR A 519 -12.67 -4.22 13.02
C THR A 519 -11.58 -4.72 13.97
N PRO A 520 -10.72 -5.66 13.55
CA PRO A 520 -9.52 -6.04 14.30
C PRO A 520 -8.69 -4.83 14.74
N ARG A 521 -8.56 -3.80 13.90
CA ARG A 521 -7.90 -2.54 14.24
C ARG A 521 -8.61 -1.80 15.39
N GLY A 522 -9.93 -1.70 15.38
CA GLY A 522 -10.67 -1.04 16.45
C GLY A 522 -10.69 -1.83 17.75
N TYR A 523 -10.74 -3.17 17.68
CA TYR A 523 -10.55 -4.03 18.84
C TYR A 523 -9.16 -3.83 19.47
N ALA A 524 -8.10 -3.85 18.66
CA ALA A 524 -6.73 -3.60 19.10
C ALA A 524 -6.58 -2.24 19.81
N LEU A 525 -7.25 -1.20 19.32
CA LEU A 525 -7.25 0.14 19.93
C LEU A 525 -7.83 0.15 21.35
N ARG A 526 -8.81 -0.73 21.62
CA ARG A 526 -9.54 -0.82 22.90
C ARG A 526 -8.93 -1.85 23.86
N GLY A 527 -8.54 -3.02 23.36
CA GLY A 527 -8.19 -4.19 24.15
C GLY A 527 -6.71 -4.33 24.50
N LEU A 528 -5.79 -3.97 23.59
CA LEU A 528 -4.34 -4.19 23.82
C LEU A 528 -3.69 -3.21 24.81
N ARG A 529 -4.45 -2.23 25.33
CA ARG A 529 -4.00 -1.34 26.40
C ARG A 529 -4.07 -1.98 27.80
N GLY A 530 -4.76 -3.11 27.93
CA GLY A 530 -4.83 -3.87 29.16
C GLY A 530 -3.89 -5.07 29.10
N GLU A 531 -2.63 -4.90 29.52
CA GLU A 531 -2.16 -5.87 30.50
C GLU A 531 -3.16 -5.78 31.64
N LEU A 532 -4.09 -6.73 31.70
CA LEU A 532 -4.77 -7.05 32.94
C LEU A 532 -3.65 -7.36 33.94
N THR A 533 -3.21 -6.34 34.67
CA THR A 533 -2.67 -6.54 36.01
C THR A 533 -3.80 -7.18 36.79
N LEU A 534 -3.92 -8.50 36.65
CA LEU A 534 -4.65 -9.31 37.59
C LEU A 534 -4.10 -8.86 38.94
N PRO A 535 -4.91 -8.25 39.83
CA PRO A 535 -4.43 -8.02 41.18
C PRO A 535 -3.97 -9.39 41.64
N LYS A 536 -2.69 -9.50 42.01
CA LYS A 536 -2.22 -10.67 42.75
C LYS A 536 -3.26 -10.84 43.85
N VAL A 537 -4.04 -11.92 43.79
CA VAL A 537 -4.87 -12.33 44.91
C VAL A 537 -3.91 -12.32 46.07
N ALA A 538 -4.12 -11.40 47.01
CA ALA A 538 -3.35 -11.36 48.23
C ALA A 538 -3.55 -12.74 48.85
N SER A 539 -2.51 -13.58 48.83
CA SER A 539 -2.44 -14.65 49.79
C SER A 539 -2.50 -13.95 51.14
N GLU A 540 -3.54 -14.26 51.92
CA GLU A 540 -3.59 -13.90 53.32
C GLU A 540 -2.46 -14.63 54.03
N ASP A 541 -1.25 -14.08 53.95
CA ASP A 541 -0.11 -14.53 54.72
C ASP A 541 -0.10 -13.77 56.04
N HIS A 542 -0.60 -14.46 57.07
CA HIS A 542 -0.45 -14.08 58.46
C HIS A 542 1.03 -13.76 58.77
N HIS A 543 1.26 -12.53 59.25
CA HIS A 543 2.29 -12.13 60.21
C HIS A 543 3.56 -12.99 60.29
N ASN A 544 4.67 -12.46 59.76
CA ASN A 544 5.89 -12.48 60.57
C ASN A 544 6.88 -11.35 60.20
N ASN A 545 7.43 -10.75 61.25
CA ASN A 545 8.38 -9.63 61.23
C ASN A 545 9.73 -10.00 60.59
N GLY A 546 10.38 -9.01 59.97
CA GLY A 546 11.84 -8.93 60.00
C GLY A 546 12.56 -8.45 58.73
N PHE A 547 13.23 -7.30 58.89
CA PHE A 547 14.49 -6.88 58.24
C PHE A 547 14.52 -6.27 56.82
N HIS A 548 15.21 -5.12 56.80
CA HIS A 548 15.75 -4.29 55.73
C HIS A 548 16.16 -4.98 54.42
N ALA A 549 15.91 -4.31 53.29
CA ALA A 549 16.98 -3.65 52.50
C ALA A 549 16.41 -2.79 51.35
N SER A 550 16.96 -1.58 51.26
CA SER A 550 16.82 -0.61 50.17
C SER A 550 17.49 -1.11 48.89
N TYR A 551 16.85 -1.01 47.72
CA TYR A 551 17.55 -0.72 46.46
C TYR A 551 16.65 0.05 45.46
N LYS A 552 17.15 1.23 45.06
CA LYS A 552 16.78 1.99 43.86
C LYS A 552 17.39 1.31 42.62
N GLY A 553 16.65 1.30 41.51
CA GLY A 553 17.16 1.09 40.15
C GLY A 553 16.00 1.24 39.15
N MET A 554 15.83 2.40 38.52
CA MET A 554 16.26 2.71 37.14
C MET A 554 15.56 1.84 36.09
N ASP A 555 14.40 2.33 35.62
CA ASP A 555 13.70 1.82 34.44
C ASP A 555 14.34 2.37 33.16
N TYR A 556 15.08 1.51 32.48
CA TYR A 556 15.26 1.57 31.03
C TYR A 556 14.86 0.21 30.47
N THR A 557 13.81 0.16 29.67
CA THR A 557 13.71 -0.66 28.44
C THR A 557 12.33 -0.47 27.83
N GLY A 558 12.33 0.10 26.64
CA GLY A 558 11.25 -0.09 25.69
C GLY A 558 11.53 -1.29 24.79
N VAL A 559 10.46 -1.72 24.12
CA VAL A 559 10.42 -2.41 22.82
C VAL A 559 10.86 -3.89 22.80
N ILE A 560 10.10 -4.66 22.01
CA ILE A 560 10.20 -6.09 21.62
C ILE A 560 9.33 -7.00 22.52
N GLY A 561 8.45 -7.87 22.03
CA GLY A 561 8.17 -8.31 20.67
C GLY A 561 7.19 -9.50 20.67
N VAL A 562 6.76 -9.86 19.47
CA VAL A 562 5.93 -11.02 19.12
C VAL A 562 6.65 -12.33 19.46
N VAL A 563 5.88 -13.35 19.87
CA VAL A 563 6.08 -14.83 19.92
C VAL A 563 5.80 -15.42 21.32
N PRO A 564 4.55 -15.84 21.62
CA PRO A 564 4.29 -16.64 22.81
C PRO A 564 4.18 -18.12 22.43
N HIS A 565 5.31 -18.85 22.35
CA HIS A 565 5.24 -20.31 22.49
C HIS A 565 6.47 -21.07 23.04
N PHE A 566 7.53 -20.38 23.50
CA PHE A 566 8.69 -21.08 24.08
C PHE A 566 8.99 -20.77 25.56
N HIS A 567 8.19 -19.94 26.24
CA HIS A 567 8.50 -19.47 27.60
C HIS A 567 7.74 -20.17 28.75
N ARG A 568 7.02 -21.28 28.49
CA ARG A 568 6.31 -22.02 29.55
C ARG A 568 7.08 -23.21 30.14
N ALA A 569 8.23 -23.57 29.58
CA ALA A 569 8.98 -24.77 29.99
C ALA A 569 10.16 -24.52 30.96
N LEU A 570 10.47 -23.26 31.32
CA LEU A 570 11.62 -22.91 32.17
C LEU A 570 11.27 -22.68 33.65
N LYS A 571 10.07 -23.06 34.10
CA LYS A 571 9.59 -22.81 35.47
C LYS A 571 9.69 -24.00 36.44
N HIS A 572 10.13 -25.17 35.97
CA HIS A 572 10.48 -26.30 36.83
C HIS A 572 11.86 -26.83 36.41
N GLY A 573 12.85 -26.67 37.30
CA GLY A 573 14.25 -26.98 37.01
C GLY A 573 14.45 -28.44 36.60
N MET A 574 14.92 -28.63 35.37
CA MET A 574 15.54 -29.89 34.94
C MET A 574 17.07 -29.70 34.89
N PRO A 575 17.86 -30.71 35.30
CA PRO A 575 19.32 -30.66 35.23
C PRO A 575 19.82 -30.58 33.78
N GLN A 576 20.87 -29.79 33.54
CA GLN A 576 21.40 -29.46 32.21
C GLN A 576 21.80 -30.67 31.35
N SER A 577 22.09 -31.82 31.96
CA SER A 577 22.40 -33.07 31.23
C SER A 577 21.20 -33.64 30.44
N ALA A 578 19.97 -33.40 30.90
CA ALA A 578 18.75 -33.87 30.21
C ALA A 578 18.37 -33.00 28.99
N ILE A 579 18.87 -31.76 28.93
CA ILE A 579 18.62 -30.83 27.82
C ILE A 579 19.48 -31.18 26.60
N SER A 580 20.72 -31.63 26.83
CA SER A 580 21.63 -32.02 25.75
C SER A 580 21.22 -33.32 25.06
N ILE A 581 20.70 -34.30 25.81
CA ILE A 581 20.26 -35.59 25.27
C ILE A 581 19.02 -35.42 24.37
N LYS A 582 18.06 -34.59 24.78
CA LYS A 582 16.86 -34.32 23.96
C LYS A 582 17.14 -33.47 22.73
N LEU A 583 18.20 -32.66 22.73
CA LEU A 583 18.58 -31.86 21.56
C LEU A 583 19.25 -32.72 20.47
N GLU A 584 19.97 -33.78 20.85
CA GLU A 584 20.50 -34.81 19.95
C GLU A 584 19.37 -35.64 19.33
N GLU A 585 18.42 -36.13 20.14
CA GLU A 585 17.26 -36.89 19.66
C GLU A 585 16.40 -36.08 18.67
N VAL A 586 16.19 -34.78 18.93
CA VAL A 586 15.45 -33.88 18.02
C VAL A 586 16.21 -33.61 16.71
N LYS A 587 17.55 -33.62 16.74
CA LYS A 587 18.37 -33.51 15.51
C LYS A 587 18.34 -34.80 14.69
N GLN A 588 18.37 -35.96 15.34
CA GLN A 588 18.20 -37.26 14.68
C GLN A 588 16.80 -37.39 14.06
N LEU A 589 15.74 -37.07 14.80
CA LEU A 589 14.37 -37.08 14.27
C LEU A 589 14.18 -36.11 13.08
N ARG A 590 14.83 -34.93 13.10
CA ARG A 590 14.83 -34.04 11.94
C ARG A 590 15.57 -34.61 10.74
N ALA A 591 16.70 -35.29 10.96
CA ALA A 591 17.45 -35.93 9.89
C ALA A 591 16.66 -37.09 9.24
N GLU A 592 16.00 -37.93 10.06
CA GLU A 592 15.14 -39.03 9.60
C GLU A 592 13.92 -38.51 8.83
N MET A 593 13.26 -37.46 9.32
CA MET A 593 12.14 -36.82 8.59
C MET A 593 12.59 -36.19 7.26
N THR A 594 13.82 -35.70 7.17
CA THR A 594 14.35 -35.12 5.94
C THR A 594 14.71 -36.20 4.93
N GLN A 595 15.22 -37.36 5.38
CA GLN A 595 15.43 -38.53 4.52
C GLN A 595 14.12 -39.12 3.99
N GLN A 596 13.10 -39.29 4.84
CA GLN A 596 11.79 -39.76 4.40
C GLN A 596 11.11 -38.82 3.40
N ALA A 597 11.27 -37.51 3.57
CA ALA A 597 10.76 -36.52 2.61
C ALA A 597 11.49 -36.58 1.25
N SER A 598 12.80 -36.89 1.24
CA SER A 598 13.58 -37.07 0.01
C SER A 598 13.26 -38.37 -0.72
N GLU A 599 12.92 -39.44 0.01
CA GLU A 599 12.51 -40.72 -0.59
C GLU A 599 11.09 -40.64 -1.17
N GLN A 600 10.15 -39.94 -0.51
CA GLN A 600 8.81 -39.70 -1.06
C GLN A 600 8.83 -38.84 -2.32
N THR A 601 9.71 -37.84 -2.41
CA THR A 601 9.83 -37.01 -3.61
C THR A 601 10.50 -37.72 -4.78
N LEU A 602 11.27 -38.79 -4.55
CA LEU A 602 11.81 -39.64 -5.62
C LEU A 602 10.77 -40.62 -6.17
N VAL A 603 9.89 -41.15 -5.31
CA VAL A 603 8.79 -42.03 -5.73
C VAL A 603 7.73 -41.27 -6.55
N ASP A 604 7.42 -40.02 -6.17
CA ASP A 604 6.46 -39.17 -6.91
C ASP A 604 6.99 -38.70 -8.29
N VAL A 605 8.31 -38.67 -8.47
CA VAL A 605 8.95 -38.31 -9.75
C VAL A 605 9.04 -39.50 -10.71
N GLU A 606 9.10 -40.74 -10.20
CA GLU A 606 9.05 -41.94 -11.04
C GLU A 606 7.61 -42.26 -11.50
N GLU A 607 6.58 -42.09 -10.65
CA GLU A 607 5.17 -42.32 -11.02
C GLU A 607 4.59 -41.28 -12.01
N SER A 608 5.18 -40.09 -12.14
CA SER A 608 4.72 -39.05 -13.08
C SER A 608 5.29 -39.17 -14.51
N SER A 609 6.17 -40.16 -14.76
CA SER A 609 6.78 -40.40 -16.07
C SER A 609 6.04 -41.41 -16.96
N GLU A 610 5.04 -42.12 -16.42
CA GLU A 610 4.19 -43.08 -17.15
C GLU A 610 2.71 -42.67 -17.10
N SER A 611 2.31 -41.58 -17.75
CA SER A 611 0.91 -41.44 -18.17
C SER A 611 0.76 -40.67 -19.49
N SER A 612 -0.02 -41.29 -20.38
CA SER A 612 -0.24 -40.98 -21.79
C SER A 612 -0.80 -39.57 -22.05
N LEU A 613 -0.12 -38.81 -22.91
CA LEU A 613 -0.58 -37.54 -23.47
C LEU A 613 -1.79 -37.73 -24.41
N PRO A 614 -2.88 -36.94 -24.27
CA PRO A 614 -3.93 -36.86 -25.29
C PRO A 614 -3.58 -35.81 -26.36
N GLN A 615 -3.86 -36.12 -27.63
CA GLN A 615 -3.70 -35.21 -28.77
C GLN A 615 -4.73 -34.06 -28.76
N PRO A 616 -4.41 -32.89 -29.36
CA PRO A 616 -5.32 -31.76 -29.40
C PRO A 616 -6.37 -31.89 -30.52
N GLU A 617 -7.64 -31.76 -30.16
CA GLU A 617 -8.78 -31.67 -31.08
C GLU A 617 -8.79 -30.34 -31.86
N ALA A 618 -9.14 -30.43 -33.14
CA ALA A 618 -9.25 -29.32 -34.07
C ALA A 618 -10.51 -28.47 -33.82
N VAL A 619 -10.32 -27.16 -33.65
CA VAL A 619 -11.40 -26.17 -33.55
C VAL A 619 -11.94 -25.85 -34.95
N GLN A 620 -13.21 -26.14 -35.20
CA GLN A 620 -13.95 -25.69 -36.39
C GLN A 620 -14.41 -24.22 -36.23
N PRO A 621 -14.48 -23.43 -37.33
CA PRO A 621 -14.93 -22.05 -37.27
C PRO A 621 -16.46 -21.92 -37.28
N VAL A 622 -16.98 -21.03 -36.45
CA VAL A 622 -18.39 -20.67 -36.32
C VAL A 622 -18.82 -19.82 -37.52
N GLU A 623 -19.82 -20.29 -38.27
CA GLU A 623 -20.56 -19.52 -39.28
C GLU A 623 -21.43 -18.45 -38.60
N VAL A 624 -21.31 -17.21 -39.06
CA VAL A 624 -22.22 -16.10 -38.73
C VAL A 624 -23.34 -16.09 -39.76
N ALA A 625 -24.57 -16.40 -39.33
CA ALA A 625 -25.76 -16.21 -40.15
C ALA A 625 -26.19 -14.72 -40.16
N PRO A 626 -26.72 -14.20 -41.28
CA PRO A 626 -27.10 -12.80 -41.39
C PRO A 626 -28.55 -12.59 -40.91
N GLN A 627 -28.77 -11.56 -40.09
CA GLN A 627 -29.86 -10.59 -40.19
C GLN A 627 -29.65 -9.44 -39.21
#